data_AF-A0A1L3SW14-F1
#
_entry.id   AF-A0A1L3SW14-F1
#
_cell.length_a   1.000
_cell.length_b   1.000
_cell.length_c   1.000
_cell.angle_alpha   90.00
_cell.angle_beta   90.00
_cell.angle_gamma   90.00
#
_symmetry.space_group_name_H-M   'P 1'
#
loop_
_entity.id
_entity.type
_entity.pdbx_description
1 polymer ?
#
loop_
_entity_poly.entity_id
_entity_poly.type
_entity_poly.pdbx_seq_one_letter_code
_entity_poly.pdbx_strand_id
1 'polypeptide(L)'
;MTAGGAISSTRSRALAPWGRHLHVHDSFGRQDDIWMYTHGERIAYGHGDLHLPVGWGDNPRETIIAECEFPNIELQARHWHSARETADATNSLAERARTLKTARAA
;
A
#
# COMPACT_ATOMS: atom_id res chain seq x y z
N MET A 1 -14.88 12.60 17.32
CA MET A 1 -14.42 12.83 15.93
C MET A 1 -13.81 11.54 15.44
N THR A 2 -14.49 10.84 14.52
CA THR A 2 -14.01 9.57 13.95
C THR A 2 -12.81 9.86 13.04
N ALA A 3 -11.67 9.24 13.34
CA ALA A 3 -10.43 9.34 12.57
C ALA A 3 -10.68 8.99 11.10
N GLY A 4 -10.73 10.01 10.24
CA GLY A 4 -11.13 9.91 8.83
C GLY A 4 -9.98 9.61 7.86
N GLY A 5 -8.78 9.30 8.33
CA GLY A 5 -7.58 9.25 7.49
C GLY A 5 -6.84 7.92 7.40
N ALA A 6 -7.17 6.92 8.23
CA ALA A 6 -6.50 5.64 8.11
C ALA A 6 -7.01 4.90 6.86
N ILE A 7 -6.08 4.36 6.06
CA ILE A 7 -6.39 3.39 5.01
C ILE A 7 -7.01 2.16 5.70
N SER A 8 -8.33 2.18 5.86
CA SER A 8 -9.09 1.09 6.46
C SER A 8 -9.31 0.01 5.40
N SER A 9 -8.91 -1.22 5.71
CA SER A 9 -9.19 -2.40 4.90
C SER A 9 -10.67 -2.53 4.53
N THR A 10 -11.58 -2.01 5.36
CA THR A 10 -13.02 -2.01 5.14
C THR A 10 -13.43 -1.31 3.83
N ARG A 11 -12.74 -0.23 3.42
CA ARG A 11 -13.04 0.43 2.15
C ARG A 11 -12.49 -0.35 0.96
N SER A 12 -11.28 -0.87 1.06
CA SER A 12 -10.68 -1.72 0.02
C SER A 12 -11.56 -2.93 -0.27
N ARG A 13 -12.08 -3.59 0.78
CA ARG A 13 -13.01 -4.71 0.67
C ARG A 13 -14.27 -4.40 -0.12
N ALA A 14 -14.87 -3.23 0.11
CA ALA A 14 -16.11 -2.83 -0.55
C ALA A 14 -15.90 -2.56 -2.05
N LEU A 15 -14.70 -2.12 -2.43
CA LEU A 15 -14.35 -1.79 -3.80
C LEU A 15 -13.73 -2.98 -4.56
N ALA A 16 -13.20 -3.99 -3.86
CA ALA A 16 -12.52 -5.14 -4.44
C ALA A 16 -13.30 -5.85 -5.57
N PRO A 17 -14.63 -6.07 -5.50
CA PRO A 17 -15.37 -6.74 -6.58
C PRO A 17 -15.41 -5.95 -7.90
N TRP A 18 -15.18 -4.64 -7.84
CA TRP A 18 -15.23 -3.73 -8.98
C TRP A 18 -13.84 -3.39 -9.53
N GLY A 19 -12.81 -3.56 -8.70
CA GLY A 19 -11.42 -3.29 -9.06
C GLY A 19 -10.87 -4.32 -10.04
N ARG A 20 -10.70 -3.94 -11.30
CA ARG A 20 -10.01 -4.79 -12.29
C ARG A 20 -8.48 -4.68 -12.22
N HIS A 21 -7.99 -3.61 -11.62
CA HIS A 21 -6.57 -3.29 -11.53
C HIS A 21 -6.30 -2.54 -10.23
N LEU A 22 -5.22 -2.93 -9.53
CA LEU A 22 -4.80 -2.29 -8.28
C LEU A 22 -3.36 -1.84 -8.43
N HIS A 23 -3.12 -0.54 -8.28
CA HIS A 23 -1.79 0.02 -8.10
C HIS A 23 -1.43 0.01 -6.62
N VAL A 24 -0.26 -0.53 -6.31
CA VAL A 24 0.27 -0.64 -4.95
C VAL A 24 1.54 0.17 -4.86
N HIS A 25 1.55 1.07 -3.89
CA HIS A 25 2.70 1.81 -3.40
C HIS A 25 2.59 1.89 -1.87
N ASP A 26 3.61 2.43 -1.21
CA ASP A 26 3.71 2.46 0.23
C ASP A 26 3.72 3.88 0.81
N SER A 27 3.40 3.99 2.09
CA SER A 27 3.37 5.22 2.88
C SER A 27 3.34 4.89 4.38
N PHE A 28 3.49 5.87 5.27
CA PHE A 28 3.45 5.66 6.72
C PHE A 28 2.03 5.75 7.31
N GLY A 29 1.00 5.89 6.47
CA GLY A 29 -0.41 5.87 6.89
C GLY A 29 -0.88 7.08 7.70
N ARG A 30 -0.08 8.17 7.81
CA ARG A 30 -0.54 9.41 8.45
C ARG A 30 -1.32 10.27 7.45
N GLN A 31 -2.43 10.81 7.91
CA GLN A 31 -3.29 11.66 7.09
C GLN A 31 -2.55 12.94 6.66
N ASP A 32 -2.83 13.45 5.46
CA ASP A 32 -2.34 14.76 5.04
C ASP A 32 -3.18 15.89 5.66
N ASP A 33 -2.96 16.17 6.95
CA ASP A 33 -3.78 17.09 7.76
C ASP A 33 -3.04 18.37 8.20
N ILE A 34 -1.75 18.49 7.89
CA ILE A 34 -0.95 19.68 8.14
C ILE A 34 -0.25 20.13 6.85
N TRP A 35 -0.21 21.44 6.62
CA TRP A 35 0.48 21.98 5.46
C TRP A 35 2.00 21.83 5.59
N MET A 36 2.63 21.45 4.50
CA MET A 36 4.08 21.29 4.38
C MET A 36 4.53 21.92 3.07
N TYR A 37 5.67 22.60 3.12
CA TYR A 37 6.24 23.32 1.98
C TYR A 37 6.94 22.38 1.00
N THR A 38 7.62 21.34 1.50
CA THR A 38 8.41 20.43 0.65
C THR A 38 7.95 18.98 0.76
N HIS A 39 8.26 18.19 -0.29
CA HIS A 39 8.08 16.74 -0.22
C HIS A 39 9.01 16.08 0.81
N GLY A 40 10.18 16.67 1.07
CA GLY A 40 11.10 16.19 2.12
C GLY A 40 10.47 16.27 3.51
N GLU A 41 9.74 17.35 3.80
CA GLU A 41 8.96 17.47 5.05
C GLU A 41 7.87 16.39 5.13
N ARG A 42 7.17 16.12 4.02
CA ARG A 42 6.16 15.06 3.95
C ARG A 42 6.74 13.69 4.27
N ILE A 43 7.91 13.37 3.71
CA ILE A 43 8.63 12.13 4.04
C ILE A 43 9.05 12.11 5.51
N ALA A 44 9.66 13.19 6.00
CA ALA A 44 10.20 13.28 7.37
C ALA A 44 9.11 13.11 8.44
N TYR A 45 7.93 13.70 8.22
CA TYR A 45 6.80 13.57 9.13
C TYR A 45 5.91 12.36 8.80
N GLY A 46 6.07 11.78 7.62
CA GLY A 46 5.32 10.64 7.12
C GLY A 46 3.87 10.93 6.73
N HIS A 47 3.54 12.16 6.35
CA HIS A 47 2.17 12.59 6.04
C HIS A 47 1.79 12.43 4.58
N GLY A 48 0.58 11.93 4.37
CA GLY A 48 -0.07 11.82 3.08
C GLY A 48 0.43 10.66 2.25
N ASP A 49 0.17 10.76 0.96
CA ASP A 49 0.64 9.79 -0.03
C ASP A 49 2.08 10.10 -0.43
N LEU A 50 2.99 9.19 -0.11
CA LEU A 50 4.42 9.33 -0.34
C LEU A 50 4.94 8.54 -1.55
N HIS A 51 4.11 7.67 -2.15
CA HIS A 51 4.51 6.72 -3.21
C HIS A 51 5.88 6.06 -2.94
N LEU A 52 6.06 5.54 -1.74
CA LEU A 52 7.27 4.81 -1.39
C LEU A 52 7.28 3.43 -2.06
N PRO A 53 8.46 2.84 -2.29
CA PRO A 53 8.58 1.43 -2.61
C PRO A 53 7.81 0.56 -1.63
N VAL A 54 7.13 -0.46 -2.16
CA VAL A 54 6.53 -1.53 -1.36
C VAL A 54 7.61 -2.15 -0.49
N GLY A 55 7.51 -1.93 0.82
CA GLY A 55 8.49 -2.38 1.80
C GLY A 55 8.88 -1.30 2.78
N TRP A 56 8.82 -0.04 2.35
CA TRP A 56 9.45 1.09 3.03
C TRP A 56 8.51 1.86 3.95
N GLY A 57 7.20 1.63 3.83
CA GLY A 57 6.18 2.24 4.68
C GLY A 57 5.57 1.26 5.67
N ASP A 58 4.55 1.74 6.38
CA ASP A 58 3.84 1.05 7.45
C ASP A 58 2.40 0.70 7.06
N ASN A 59 2.06 0.77 5.77
CA ASN A 59 0.70 0.42 5.32
C ASN A 59 0.38 -1.05 5.65
N PRO A 60 -0.87 -1.36 6.09
CA PRO A 60 -1.30 -2.71 6.48
C PRO A 60 -1.56 -3.61 5.25
N ARG A 61 -0.52 -3.86 4.46
CA ARG A 61 -0.55 -4.43 3.12
C ARG A 61 -1.06 -5.87 3.09
N GLU A 62 -0.72 -6.69 4.08
CA GLU A 62 -1.21 -8.07 4.19
C GLU A 62 -2.74 -8.13 4.19
N THR A 63 -3.38 -7.18 4.89
CA THR A 63 -4.84 -7.14 4.96
C THR A 63 -5.45 -6.71 3.63
N ILE A 64 -4.84 -5.73 2.96
CA ILE A 64 -5.35 -5.18 1.69
C ILE A 64 -5.16 -6.19 0.56
N ILE A 65 -3.99 -6.82 0.45
CA ILE A 65 -3.66 -7.74 -0.64
C ILE A 65 -4.40 -9.07 -0.49
N ALA A 66 -4.76 -9.50 0.73
CA ALA A 66 -5.63 -10.66 0.93
C ALA A 66 -7.02 -10.52 0.28
N GLU A 67 -7.46 -9.30 0.00
CA GLU A 67 -8.77 -9.00 -0.57
C GLU A 67 -8.71 -8.66 -2.07
N CYS A 68 -7.52 -8.58 -2.68
CA CYS A 68 -7.34 -8.19 -4.07
C CYS A 68 -6.61 -9.28 -4.87
N GLU A 69 -7.03 -9.54 -6.11
CA GLU A 69 -6.51 -10.67 -6.89
C GLU A 69 -5.24 -10.36 -7.71
N PHE A 70 -4.94 -9.07 -7.96
CA PHE A 70 -3.83 -8.67 -8.85
C PHE A 70 -3.13 -7.38 -8.40
N PRO A 71 -2.04 -7.45 -7.60
CA PRO A 71 -1.26 -6.26 -7.29
C PRO A 71 -0.37 -5.89 -8.48
N ASN A 72 -0.51 -4.66 -8.97
CA ASN A 72 0.44 -4.00 -9.85
C ASN A 72 1.18 -2.94 -9.05
N ILE A 73 2.42 -2.67 -9.41
CA ILE A 73 3.27 -1.73 -8.67
C ILE A 73 3.20 -0.38 -9.35
N GLU A 74 2.98 0.67 -8.57
CA GLU A 74 3.19 2.05 -9.02
C GLU A 74 4.45 2.61 -8.36
N LEU A 75 5.54 2.70 -9.14
CA LEU A 75 6.83 3.16 -8.65
C LEU A 75 7.24 4.48 -9.30
N GLN A 76 7.40 5.52 -8.47
CA GLN A 76 7.87 6.81 -8.96
C GLN A 76 9.33 6.75 -9.43
N ALA A 77 9.67 7.56 -10.44
CA ALA A 77 10.97 7.55 -11.11
C ALA A 77 12.16 7.70 -10.16
N ARG A 78 12.02 8.51 -9.10
CA ARG A 78 13.06 8.69 -8.07
C ARG A 78 13.46 7.38 -7.37
N HIS A 79 12.58 6.38 -7.36
CA HIS A 79 12.77 5.10 -6.70
C HIS A 79 13.12 3.95 -7.66
N TRP A 80 13.38 4.23 -8.94
CA TRP A 80 13.70 3.16 -9.91
C TRP A 80 14.94 2.34 -9.55
N HIS A 81 15.86 2.89 -8.76
CA HIS A 81 16.99 2.16 -8.20
C HIS A 81 16.55 0.97 -7.31
N SER A 82 15.37 1.06 -6.69
CA SER A 82 14.74 0.01 -5.87
C SER A 82 13.64 -0.75 -6.62
N ALA A 83 13.58 -0.69 -7.95
CA ALA A 83 12.54 -1.38 -8.72
C ALA A 83 12.55 -2.90 -8.49
N ARG A 84 13.73 -3.52 -8.43
CA ARG A 84 13.88 -4.96 -8.16
C ARG A 84 13.35 -5.32 -6.77
N GLU A 85 13.81 -4.59 -5.75
CA GLU A 85 13.39 -4.74 -4.36
C GLU A 85 11.86 -4.60 -4.23
N THR A 86 11.29 -3.58 -4.88
CA THR A 86 9.84 -3.34 -4.88
C THR A 86 9.07 -4.50 -5.50
N ALA A 87 9.56 -5.03 -6.63
CA ALA A 87 8.96 -6.18 -7.29
C ALA A 87 9.01 -7.43 -6.41
N ASP A 88 10.16 -7.72 -5.80
CA ASP A 88 10.35 -8.88 -4.94
C ASP A 88 9.48 -8.79 -3.67
N ALA A 89 9.38 -7.61 -3.06
CA ALA A 89 8.50 -7.36 -1.91
C ALA A 89 7.01 -7.54 -2.27
N THR A 90 6.59 -7.07 -3.44
CA THR A 90 5.21 -7.20 -3.92
C THR A 90 4.86 -8.64 -4.23
N ASN A 91 5.77 -9.40 -4.87
CA ASN A 91 5.59 -10.82 -5.12
C ASN A 91 5.46 -11.60 -3.81
N SER A 92 6.33 -11.31 -2.84
CA SER A 92 6.28 -11.94 -1.51
C SER A 92 4.94 -11.69 -0.82
N LEU A 93 4.41 -10.47 -0.91
CA LEU A 93 3.09 -10.14 -0.38
C LEU A 93 1.96 -10.91 -1.08
N ALA A 94 2.01 -11.01 -2.41
CA ALA A 94 1.01 -11.75 -3.18
C ALA A 94 1.02 -13.25 -2.86
N GLU A 95 2.20 -13.86 -2.69
CA GLU A 95 2.35 -15.27 -2.29
C GLU A 95 1.77 -15.53 -0.89
N ARG A 96 2.04 -14.63 0.08
CA ARG A 96 1.46 -14.71 1.43
C ARG A 96 -0.06 -14.62 1.38
N ALA A 97 -0.60 -13.69 0.60
CA ALA A 97 -2.05 -13.52 0.46
C ALA A 97 -2.74 -14.76 -0.13
N ARG A 98 -2.14 -15.40 -1.16
CA ARG A 98 -2.65 -16.66 -1.72
C ARG A 98 -2.66 -17.77 -0.69
N THR A 99 -1.57 -17.93 0.07
CA THR A 99 -1.46 -18.92 1.15
C THR A 99 -2.56 -18.74 2.19
N LEU A 100 -2.81 -17.50 2.63
CA LEU A 100 -3.87 -17.17 3.58
C LEU A 100 -5.27 -17.44 3.03
N LYS A 101 -5.53 -17.15 1.75
CA LYS A 101 -6.81 -17.44 1.09
C LYS A 101 -7.08 -18.95 1.05
N THR A 102 -6.07 -19.74 0.69
CA THR A 102 -6.16 -21.21 0.68
C THR A 102 -6.39 -21.78 2.08
N ALA A 103 -5.64 -21.31 3.09
CA ALA A 103 -5.80 -21.77 4.47
C ALA A 103 -7.19 -21.47 5.07
N ARG A 104 -7.86 -20.40 4.64
CA ARG A 104 -9.23 -20.05 5.05
C ARG A 104 -10.31 -20.87 4.34
N ALA A 105 -9.98 -21.56 3.25
CA ALA A 105 -10.92 -22.34 2.44
C ALA A 105 -10.87 -23.85 2.74
N ALA A 106 -9.92 -24.31 3.55
CA ALA A 106 -9.77 -25.68 4.03
C ALA A 106 -10.46 -25.86 5.39
#